data_AF-A0A7Y6YPA9-F1
#
_entry.id   AF-A0A7Y6YPA9-F1
#
_cell.length_a   1.000
_cell.length_b   1.000
_cell.length_c   1.000
_cell.angle_alpha   90.00
_cell.angle_beta   90.00
_cell.angle_gamma   90.00
#
_symmetry.space_group_name_H-M   'P 1'
#
loop_
_entity.id
_entity.type
_entity.pdbx_description
1 polymer ?
#
loop_
_entity_poly.entity_id
_entity_poly.type
_entity_poly.pdbx_seq_one_letter_code
_entity_poly.pdbx_strand_id
1 'polypeptide(L)'
;KNFGIYRERTGLLMAVSNDAGAQALNQGTLAFLNRQNYSFPPDHGARLVTMILNDDALRADWAAELEEVRLGMLGLRQSLADELQRLTGSDRFSFIAQHRGMFSLLGTTPELVEKMRVDNGIYMVGDSRLNIAGLNAQTVPVLAKAIVDAGV
;
A
#
# COMPACT_ATOMS: atom_id res chain seq x y z
N LYS A 1 -6.48 1.95 -5.08
CA LYS A 1 -6.23 1.79 -3.63
C LYS A 1 -6.68 3.05 -2.91
N ASN A 2 -6.10 4.19 -3.26
CA ASN A 2 -6.52 5.53 -2.81
C ASN A 2 -8.00 5.89 -3.03
N PHE A 3 -8.71 5.26 -3.98
CA PHE A 3 -10.17 5.42 -4.16
C PHE A 3 -11.00 4.26 -3.60
N GLY A 4 -10.41 3.24 -2.96
CA GLY A 4 -11.16 2.10 -2.40
C GLY A 4 -11.86 1.15 -3.41
N ILE A 5 -11.90 1.48 -4.70
CA ILE A 5 -12.63 0.75 -5.74
C ILE A 5 -11.89 -0.45 -6.36
N TYR A 6 -11.34 -1.35 -5.52
CA TYR A 6 -10.46 -2.45 -5.95
C TYR A 6 -11.04 -3.33 -7.07
N ARG A 7 -12.33 -3.65 -6.98
CA ARG A 7 -13.02 -4.54 -7.93
C ARG A 7 -13.48 -3.83 -9.20
N GLU A 8 -13.52 -2.50 -9.22
CA GLU A 8 -13.93 -1.71 -10.39
C GLU A 8 -12.87 -1.68 -11.51
N ARG A 9 -11.66 -2.18 -11.21
CA ARG A 9 -10.57 -2.35 -12.19
C ARG A 9 -10.18 -1.06 -12.92
N THR A 10 -10.22 0.06 -12.21
CA THR A 10 -9.92 1.39 -12.75
C THR A 10 -8.43 1.70 -12.68
N GLY A 11 -7.85 2.09 -13.82
CA GLY A 11 -6.48 2.55 -13.97
C GLY A 11 -6.34 3.39 -15.24
N LEU A 12 -5.17 4.01 -15.42
CA LEU A 12 -4.86 4.82 -16.60
C LEU A 12 -3.40 4.61 -17.02
N LEU A 13 -3.13 4.80 -18.31
CA LEU A 13 -1.79 4.82 -18.88
C LEU A 13 -1.57 6.19 -19.51
N MET A 14 -0.47 6.85 -19.13
CA MET A 14 -0.07 8.14 -19.70
C MET A 14 1.20 7.95 -20.54
N ALA A 15 1.15 8.38 -21.80
CA ALA A 15 2.33 8.50 -22.66
C ALA A 15 2.78 9.97 -22.67
N VAL A 16 3.92 10.25 -22.06
CA VAL A 16 4.52 11.59 -22.02
C VAL A 16 5.61 11.66 -23.09
N SER A 17 5.50 12.61 -24.01
CA SER A 17 6.41 12.79 -25.15
C SER A 17 6.97 14.21 -25.16
N ASN A 18 8.26 14.33 -25.50
CA ASN A 18 8.90 15.63 -25.75
C ASN A 18 8.57 16.18 -27.16
N ASP A 19 8.09 15.32 -28.06
CA ASP A 19 7.57 15.72 -29.36
C ASP A 19 6.04 15.83 -29.31
N ALA A 20 5.53 17.04 -29.50
CA ALA A 20 4.09 17.31 -29.57
C ALA A 20 3.43 16.65 -30.78
N GLY A 21 4.18 16.45 -31.89
CA GLY A 21 3.69 15.80 -33.10
C GLY A 21 3.37 14.31 -32.90
N ALA A 22 3.99 13.66 -31.91
CA ALA A 22 3.78 12.25 -31.62
C ALA A 22 2.44 11.95 -30.92
N GLN A 23 1.70 12.95 -30.44
CA GLN A 23 0.49 12.74 -29.63
C GLN A 23 -0.55 11.87 -30.36
N ALA A 24 -0.85 12.17 -31.62
CA ALA A 24 -1.88 11.46 -32.38
C ALA A 24 -1.49 10.00 -32.63
N LEU A 25 -0.22 9.75 -32.98
CA LEU A 25 0.32 8.41 -33.16
C LEU A 25 0.23 7.61 -31.86
N ASN A 26 0.74 8.17 -30.76
CA ASN A 26 0.74 7.52 -29.45
C ASN A 26 -0.69 7.21 -28.99
N GLN A 27 -1.62 8.16 -29.10
CA GLN A 27 -3.02 7.97 -28.74
C GLN A 27 -3.69 6.90 -29.60
N GLY A 28 -3.41 6.88 -30.90
CA GLY A 28 -3.89 5.86 -31.83
C GLY A 28 -3.41 4.46 -31.48
N THR A 29 -2.13 4.31 -31.14
CA THR A 29 -1.55 3.04 -30.69
C THR A 29 -2.19 2.55 -29.39
N LEU A 30 -2.36 3.41 -28.39
CA LEU A 30 -2.99 3.03 -27.11
C LEU A 30 -4.46 2.61 -27.29
N ALA A 31 -5.21 3.33 -28.13
CA ALA A 31 -6.58 2.95 -28.47
C ALA A 31 -6.65 1.62 -29.22
N PHE A 32 -5.72 1.37 -30.15
CA PHE A 32 -5.59 0.10 -30.85
C PHE A 32 -5.30 -1.06 -29.89
N LEU A 33 -4.41 -0.88 -28.92
CA LEU A 33 -4.10 -1.91 -27.92
C LEU A 33 -5.33 -2.29 -27.08
N ASN A 34 -6.17 -1.35 -26.67
CA ASN A 34 -7.44 -1.67 -26.02
C ASN A 34 -8.34 -2.50 -26.95
N ARG A 35 -8.46 -2.07 -28.22
CA ARG A 35 -9.30 -2.76 -29.20
C ARG A 35 -8.91 -4.23 -29.40
N GLN A 36 -7.62 -4.54 -29.42
CA GLN A 36 -7.13 -5.91 -29.60
C GLN A 36 -7.32 -6.80 -28.37
N ASN A 37 -7.33 -6.23 -27.16
CA ASN A 37 -7.40 -7.03 -25.93
C ASN A 37 -8.83 -7.19 -25.40
N TYR A 38 -9.58 -6.10 -25.32
CA TYR A 38 -10.88 -6.09 -24.63
C TYR A 38 -11.87 -5.05 -25.18
N SER A 39 -11.61 -4.50 -26.37
CA SER A 39 -12.41 -3.45 -26.99
C SER A 39 -12.47 -2.16 -26.16
N PHE A 40 -13.42 -2.04 -25.25
CA PHE A 40 -13.64 -0.83 -24.45
C PHE A 40 -13.23 -1.07 -23.00
N PRO A 41 -12.55 -0.13 -22.34
CA PRO A 41 -12.23 -0.24 -20.92
C PRO A 41 -13.50 -0.16 -20.05
N PRO A 42 -13.50 -0.73 -18.82
CA PRO A 42 -14.60 -0.59 -17.88
C PRO A 42 -14.92 0.88 -17.53
N ASP A 43 -16.19 1.28 -17.65
CA ASP A 43 -16.63 2.68 -17.46
C ASP A 43 -16.89 3.05 -15.98
N HIS A 44 -17.52 2.16 -15.21
CA HIS A 44 -18.11 2.49 -13.90
C HIS A 44 -17.11 3.16 -12.93
N GLY A 45 -16.00 2.51 -12.61
CA GLY A 45 -15.04 3.10 -11.69
C GLY A 45 -14.30 4.33 -12.25
N ALA A 46 -14.14 4.43 -13.58
CA ALA A 46 -13.60 5.65 -14.20
C ALA A 46 -14.56 6.83 -14.03
N ARG A 47 -15.87 6.58 -14.12
CA ARG A 47 -16.92 7.58 -13.83
C ARG A 47 -16.95 7.99 -12.37
N LEU A 48 -16.81 7.06 -11.43
CA LEU A 48 -16.72 7.39 -10.00
C LEU A 48 -15.54 8.32 -9.70
N VAL A 49 -14.35 7.99 -10.21
CA VAL A 49 -13.15 8.84 -10.04
C VAL A 49 -13.36 10.21 -10.67
N THR A 50 -13.94 10.26 -11.87
CA THR A 50 -14.24 11.52 -12.56
C THR A 50 -15.23 12.38 -11.76
N MET A 51 -16.29 11.77 -11.20
CA MET A 51 -17.29 12.44 -10.38
C MET A 51 -16.66 13.05 -9.13
N ILE A 52 -15.85 12.27 -8.40
CA ILE A 52 -15.17 12.76 -7.18
C ILE A 52 -14.21 13.90 -7.51
N LEU A 53 -13.42 13.78 -8.58
CA LEU A 53 -12.38 14.77 -8.89
C LEU A 53 -12.90 16.07 -9.53
N ASN A 54 -14.09 16.05 -10.13
CA ASN A 54 -14.71 17.22 -10.77
C ASN A 54 -15.72 17.96 -9.88
N ASP A 55 -16.01 17.44 -8.69
CA ASP A 55 -16.84 18.10 -7.70
C ASP A 55 -15.95 18.53 -6.51
N ASP A 56 -15.87 19.83 -6.24
CA ASP A 56 -14.96 20.37 -5.23
C ASP A 56 -15.26 19.85 -3.82
N ALA A 57 -16.53 19.60 -3.50
CA ALA A 57 -16.92 19.08 -2.19
C ALA A 57 -16.54 17.60 -2.05
N LEU A 58 -16.84 16.78 -3.06
CA LEU A 58 -16.45 15.36 -3.07
C LEU A 58 -14.93 15.19 -3.07
N ARG A 59 -14.21 16.02 -3.82
CA ARG A 59 -12.75 15.98 -3.86
C ARG A 59 -12.14 16.32 -2.50
N ALA A 60 -12.68 17.33 -1.82
CA ALA A 60 -12.21 17.73 -0.50
C ALA A 60 -12.43 16.62 0.54
N ASP A 61 -13.62 16.02 0.54
CA ASP A 61 -13.99 14.92 1.44
C ASP A 61 -13.11 13.68 1.21
N TRP A 62 -12.95 13.26 -0.05
CA TRP A 62 -12.06 12.15 -0.43
C TRP A 62 -10.60 12.40 -0.02
N ALA A 63 -10.09 13.62 -0.23
CA ALA A 63 -8.73 13.96 0.15
C ALA A 63 -8.52 13.94 1.67
N ALA A 64 -9.53 14.37 2.45
CA ALA A 64 -9.51 14.30 3.90
C ALA A 64 -9.51 12.85 4.39
N GLU A 65 -10.41 12.01 3.89
CA GLU A 65 -10.46 10.57 4.25
C GLU A 65 -9.13 9.87 3.90
N LEU A 66 -8.57 10.17 2.72
CA LEU A 66 -7.30 9.58 2.31
C LEU A 66 -6.12 10.02 3.19
N GLU A 67 -6.14 11.26 3.69
CA GLU A 67 -5.15 11.78 4.63
C GLU A 67 -5.27 11.14 6.00
N GLU A 68 -6.49 10.92 6.51
CA GLU A 68 -6.71 10.18 7.75
C GLU A 68 -6.14 8.75 7.66
N VAL A 69 -6.40 8.06 6.54
CA VAL A 69 -5.82 6.73 6.29
C VAL A 69 -4.29 6.79 6.25
N ARG A 70 -3.72 7.81 5.60
CA ARG A 70 -2.26 7.99 5.52
C ARG A 70 -1.64 8.22 6.91
N LEU A 71 -2.24 9.10 7.71
CA LEU A 71 -1.78 9.42 9.06
C LEU A 71 -1.94 8.23 10.01
N GLY A 72 -3.05 7.49 9.93
CA GLY A 72 -3.26 6.27 10.70
C GLY A 72 -2.16 5.22 10.44
N MET A 73 -1.81 4.99 9.18
CA MET A 73 -0.71 4.09 8.83
C MET A 73 0.65 4.59 9.33
N LEU A 74 0.92 5.89 9.28
CA LEU A 74 2.16 6.44 9.85
C LEU A 74 2.21 6.26 11.37
N GLY A 75 1.09 6.47 12.07
CA GLY A 75 0.99 6.20 13.50
C GLY A 75 1.33 4.75 13.84
N LEU A 76 0.73 3.78 13.13
CA LEU A 76 1.02 2.35 13.33
C LEU A 76 2.48 1.99 13.05
N ARG A 77 3.10 2.61 12.04
CA ARG A 77 4.54 2.43 11.77
C ARG A 77 5.41 2.90 12.92
N GLN A 78 5.12 4.10 13.42
CA GLN A 78 5.84 4.68 14.56
C GLN A 78 5.67 3.80 15.80
N SER A 79 4.42 3.40 16.12
CA SER A 79 4.15 2.54 17.27
C SER A 79 4.89 1.19 17.21
N LEU A 80 4.95 0.55 16.03
CA LEU A 80 5.70 -0.70 15.88
C LEU A 80 7.21 -0.49 16.04
N ALA A 81 7.77 0.57 15.45
CA ALA A 81 9.20 0.87 15.57
C ALA A 81 9.58 1.20 17.02
N ASP A 82 8.78 2.00 17.72
CA ASP A 82 8.99 2.39 19.11
C ASP A 82 8.91 1.18 20.05
N GLU A 83 7.92 0.31 19.85
CA GLU A 83 7.77 -0.89 20.68
C GLU A 83 8.91 -1.88 20.46
N LEU A 84 9.38 -2.03 19.22
CA LEU A 84 10.57 -2.83 18.92
C LEU A 84 11.82 -2.23 19.58
N GLN A 85 12.01 -0.91 19.48
CA GLN A 85 13.12 -0.22 20.15
C GLN A 85 13.08 -0.41 21.67
N ARG A 86 11.89 -0.34 22.28
CA ARG A 86 11.69 -0.57 23.72
C ARG A 86 12.07 -2.00 24.12
N LEU A 87 11.74 -2.99 23.31
CA LEU A 87 12.03 -4.41 23.58
C LEU A 87 13.50 -4.78 23.31
N THR A 88 14.14 -4.19 22.30
CA THR A 88 15.53 -4.54 21.94
C THR A 88 16.58 -3.62 22.55
N GLY A 89 16.19 -2.44 23.04
CA GLY A 89 17.11 -1.39 23.46
C GLY A 89 17.97 -0.84 22.30
N SER A 90 17.54 -1.01 21.05
CA SER A 90 18.30 -0.62 19.86
C SER A 90 17.43 -0.03 18.76
N ASP A 91 18.02 0.73 17.85
CA ASP A 91 17.37 1.37 16.71
C ASP A 91 17.35 0.48 15.45
N ARG A 92 17.70 -0.80 15.58
CA ARG A 92 17.79 -1.78 14.47
C ARG A 92 16.53 -1.84 13.60
N PHE A 93 15.35 -1.58 14.17
CA PHE A 93 14.06 -1.61 13.49
C PHE A 93 13.49 -0.24 13.11
N SER A 94 14.26 0.84 13.28
CA SER A 94 13.85 2.22 12.97
C SER A 94 13.41 2.41 11.51
N PHE A 95 13.90 1.57 10.59
CA PHE A 95 13.51 1.57 9.19
C PHE A 95 11.99 1.40 8.98
N ILE A 96 11.27 0.75 9.91
CA ILE A 96 9.81 0.55 9.82
C ILE A 96 9.06 1.89 9.81
N ALA A 97 9.53 2.86 10.62
CA ALA A 97 8.99 4.22 10.67
C ALA A 97 9.42 5.07 9.45
N GLN A 98 10.56 4.76 8.84
CA GLN A 98 11.07 5.46 7.65
C GLN A 98 10.41 4.97 6.36
N HIS A 99 10.05 3.69 6.29
CA HIS A 99 9.31 3.12 5.17
C HIS A 99 7.98 3.85 4.90
N ARG A 100 7.52 3.78 3.66
CA ARG A 100 6.28 4.39 3.19
C ARG A 100 5.40 3.38 2.45
N GLY A 101 4.11 3.68 2.38
CA GLY A 101 3.10 2.78 1.82
C GLY A 101 2.50 1.84 2.87
N MET A 102 1.68 0.88 2.42
CA MET A 102 0.96 -0.05 3.29
C MET A 102 1.81 -1.23 3.78
N PHE A 103 2.91 -1.53 3.09
CA PHE A 103 3.70 -2.73 3.33
C PHE A 103 5.08 -2.41 3.88
N SER A 104 5.64 -3.35 4.63
CA SER A 104 7.04 -3.32 5.05
C SER A 104 7.63 -4.71 4.92
N LEU A 105 8.85 -4.82 4.43
CA LEU A 105 9.66 -6.03 4.60
C LEU A 105 10.36 -5.94 5.94
N LEU A 106 10.29 -7.00 6.76
CA LEU A 106 11.12 -7.08 7.98
C LEU A 106 12.58 -7.38 7.63
N GLY A 107 12.82 -8.01 6.47
CA GLY A 107 14.16 -8.40 6.03
C GLY A 107 14.65 -9.67 6.74
N THR A 108 13.72 -10.56 7.12
CA THR A 108 14.03 -11.83 7.79
C THR A 108 13.83 -13.03 6.87
N THR A 109 14.32 -14.20 7.30
CA THR A 109 14.28 -15.42 6.48
C THR A 109 12.91 -16.10 6.55
N PRO A 110 12.54 -16.94 5.56
CA PRO A 110 11.31 -17.71 5.59
C PRO A 110 11.17 -18.59 6.84
N GLU A 111 12.27 -19.10 7.38
CA GLU A 111 12.29 -19.92 8.60
C GLU A 111 11.84 -19.10 9.83
N LEU A 112 12.27 -17.84 9.91
CA LEU A 112 11.85 -16.95 11.00
C LEU A 112 10.41 -16.45 10.83
N VAL A 113 9.94 -16.28 9.59
CA VAL A 113 8.51 -16.05 9.31
C VAL A 113 7.67 -17.23 9.79
N GLU A 114 8.10 -18.45 9.45
CA GLU A 114 7.42 -19.68 9.87
C GLU A 114 7.42 -19.85 11.38
N LYS A 115 8.53 -19.52 12.05
CA LYS A 115 8.61 -19.50 13.52
C LYS A 115 7.57 -18.58 14.14
N MET A 116 7.46 -17.33 13.68
CA MET A 116 6.42 -16.40 14.16
C MET A 116 4.99 -16.92 13.89
N ARG A 117 4.78 -17.67 12.81
CA ARG A 117 3.49 -18.29 12.51
C ARG A 117 3.15 -19.41 13.48
N VAL A 118 4.08 -20.34 13.72
CA VAL A 118 3.87 -21.52 14.58
C VAL A 118 3.78 -21.12 16.05
N ASP A 119 4.69 -20.27 16.51
CA ASP A 119 4.83 -19.95 17.94
C ASP A 119 3.82 -18.88 18.39
N ASN A 120 3.42 -17.96 17.50
CA ASN A 120 2.62 -16.78 17.86
C ASN A 120 1.32 -16.63 17.05
N GLY A 121 1.07 -17.48 16.05
CA GLY A 121 -0.11 -17.37 15.19
C GLY A 121 -0.11 -16.14 14.28
N ILE A 122 1.06 -15.56 14.00
CA ILE A 122 1.20 -14.37 13.16
C ILE A 122 1.47 -14.77 11.72
N TYR A 123 0.55 -14.41 10.82
CA TYR A 123 0.65 -14.73 9.40
C TYR A 123 1.10 -13.50 8.60
N MET A 124 2.13 -13.68 7.78
CA MET A 124 2.61 -12.70 6.81
C MET A 124 3.10 -13.41 5.54
N VAL A 125 3.49 -12.66 4.52
CA VAL A 125 4.05 -13.27 3.30
C VAL A 125 5.42 -13.89 3.63
N GLY A 126 5.75 -15.02 3.01
CA GLY A 126 6.98 -15.78 3.30
C GLY A 126 8.29 -15.01 3.04
N ASP A 127 8.26 -13.90 2.30
CA ASP A 127 9.38 -12.96 2.13
C ASP A 127 9.50 -11.94 3.28
N SER A 128 8.76 -12.14 4.37
CA SER A 128 8.62 -11.24 5.52
C SER A 128 7.86 -9.94 5.27
N ARG A 129 7.10 -9.84 4.16
CA ARG A 129 6.26 -8.67 3.89
C ARG A 129 5.01 -8.68 4.77
N LEU A 130 4.91 -7.71 5.67
CA LEU A 130 3.72 -7.43 6.48
C LEU A 130 2.90 -6.27 5.91
N ASN A 131 1.58 -6.29 6.20
CA ASN A 131 0.67 -5.18 5.94
C ASN A 131 0.47 -4.37 7.22
N ILE A 132 0.92 -3.12 7.22
CA ILE A 132 0.79 -2.19 8.35
C ILE A 132 -0.67 -1.92 8.69
N ALA A 133 -1.55 -1.88 7.68
CA ALA A 133 -2.98 -1.65 7.88
C ALA A 133 -3.69 -2.81 8.61
N GLY A 134 -3.04 -3.96 8.77
CA GLY A 134 -3.54 -5.07 9.59
C GLY A 134 -3.21 -4.94 11.09
N LEU A 135 -2.46 -3.92 11.48
CA LEU A 135 -2.06 -3.68 12.86
C LEU A 135 -3.02 -2.74 13.58
N ASN A 136 -3.00 -2.79 14.90
CA ASN A 136 -3.72 -1.89 15.80
C ASN A 136 -2.99 -1.80 17.15
N ALA A 137 -3.50 -0.98 18.07
CA ALA A 137 -2.89 -0.77 19.38
C ALA A 137 -2.72 -2.07 20.20
N GLN A 138 -3.55 -3.08 19.95
CA GLN A 138 -3.51 -4.37 20.65
C GLN A 138 -2.56 -5.36 19.98
N THR A 139 -2.44 -5.35 18.65
CA THR A 139 -1.62 -6.30 17.90
C THR A 139 -0.18 -5.83 17.68
N VAL A 140 0.10 -4.53 17.78
CA VAL A 140 1.47 -4.00 17.71
C VAL A 140 2.39 -4.62 18.78
N PRO A 141 2.04 -4.64 20.07
CA PRO A 141 2.88 -5.29 21.09
C PRO A 141 3.08 -6.79 20.85
N VAL A 142 2.05 -7.47 20.36
CA VAL A 142 2.11 -8.91 20.05
C VAL A 142 3.08 -9.19 18.90
N LEU A 143 3.02 -8.41 17.82
CA LEU A 143 3.93 -8.53 16.69
C LEU A 143 5.37 -8.19 17.09
N ALA A 144 5.58 -7.09 17.81
CA ALA A 144 6.91 -6.68 18.24
C ALA A 144 7.58 -7.76 19.10
N LYS A 145 6.84 -8.34 20.05
CA LYS A 145 7.32 -9.45 20.86
C LYS A 145 7.66 -10.68 20.01
N ALA A 146 6.80 -11.06 19.07
CA ALA A 146 7.04 -12.22 18.19
C ALA A 146 8.31 -12.05 17.33
N ILE A 147 8.56 -10.85 16.80
CA ILE A 147 9.77 -10.51 16.03
C ILE A 147 11.01 -10.73 16.90
N VAL A 148 11.00 -10.22 18.15
CA VAL A 148 12.11 -10.34 19.09
C VAL A 148 12.32 -11.79 19.55
N ASP A 149 11.24 -12.48 19.95
CA ASP A 149 11.29 -13.89 20.40
C ASP A 149 11.79 -14.82 19.28
N ALA A 150 11.44 -14.53 18.02
CA ALA A 150 11.90 -15.29 16.87
C ALA A 150 13.40 -15.10 16.59
N GLY A 151 14.02 -14.03 17.12
CA GLY A 151 15.42 -13.71 16.86
C GLY A 151 15.66 -13.05 15.50
N VAL A 152 14.63 -12.40 14.95
CA VAL A 152 14.79 -11.45 13.83
C VAL A 152 15.70 -10.34 14.30
#